data_AF-A0A931R1A2-F1
#
_entry.id   AF-A0A931R1A2-F1
#
_cell.length_a   1.000
_cell.length_b   1.000
_cell.length_c   1.000
_cell.angle_alpha   90.00
_cell.angle_beta   90.00
_cell.angle_gamma   90.00
#
_symmetry.space_group_name_H-M   'P 1'
#
loop_
_entity.id
_entity.type
_entity.pdbx_description
1 polymer ?
#
loop_
_entity_poly.entity_id
_entity_poly.type
_entity_poly.pdbx_seq_one_letter_code
_entity_poly.pdbx_strand_id
1 'polypeptide(L)'
;MGLTFANGLRHILRQDPDIIMVGEIRDLETAEMAIRSALTGHLVLSTLHANDAVGTVIRLINMGIEPFLVCSSLSLAVAQRLVRVVCPSCREPFVPSQELLASLGLRPDEGGEVLFYRGTGCRRCKNTGYYGRTAIIEMLEMRQEIRDLVLGRALLEALRLVSQTSGNRVVERAILNSIDAIRNGSSIADSFRAEGIFPETLIQLIYSGEEAGELERMLNKGADFYEQQVEASTTTLTSVLEPLLIILVGGLVGIILICLFLPIFNLGKAIRGGRM
;
A
#
# COMPACT_ATOMS: atom_id res chain seq x y z
N MET A 1 -19.74 -2.68 42.52
CA MET A 1 -18.73 -2.27 41.51
C MET A 1 -18.32 -3.55 40.77
N GLY A 2 -18.56 -3.69 39.46
CA GLY A 2 -18.22 -4.96 38.78
C GLY A 2 -18.80 -5.25 37.38
N LEU A 3 -19.62 -4.38 36.79
CA LEU A 3 -20.10 -4.54 35.42
C LEU A 3 -19.21 -3.75 34.44
N THR A 4 -18.27 -4.43 33.81
CA THR A 4 -17.58 -3.97 32.59
C THR A 4 -18.29 -4.55 31.36
N PHE A 5 -18.07 -3.98 30.17
CA PHE A 5 -18.66 -4.50 28.91
C PHE A 5 -18.32 -5.98 28.68
N ALA A 6 -17.06 -6.35 28.90
CA ALA A 6 -16.59 -7.73 28.80
C ALA A 6 -17.33 -8.68 29.77
N ASN A 7 -17.46 -8.30 31.04
CA ASN A 7 -18.19 -9.11 32.03
C ASN A 7 -19.68 -9.24 31.68
N GLY A 8 -20.32 -8.14 31.24
CA GLY A 8 -21.69 -8.15 30.77
C GLY A 8 -21.90 -9.11 29.60
N LEU A 9 -20.98 -9.09 28.63
CA LEU A 9 -21.05 -9.98 27.46
C LEU A 9 -20.90 -11.46 27.85
N ARG A 10 -20.02 -11.80 28.81
CA ARG A 10 -19.88 -13.19 29.31
C ARG A 10 -21.17 -13.72 29.93
N HIS A 11 -21.93 -12.86 30.61
CA HIS A 11 -23.22 -13.24 31.18
C HIS A 11 -24.29 -13.43 30.09
N ILE A 12 -24.33 -12.53 29.09
CA ILE A 12 -25.26 -12.61 27.96
C ILE A 12 -25.06 -13.92 27.18
N LEU A 13 -23.82 -14.35 26.94
CA LEU A 13 -23.52 -15.60 26.25
C LEU A 13 -24.07 -16.86 26.97
N ARG A 14 -24.42 -16.77 28.25
CA ARG A 14 -25.07 -17.87 28.99
C ARG A 14 -26.61 -17.80 28.96
N GLN A 15 -27.18 -16.85 28.23
CA GLN A 15 -28.63 -16.67 28.08
C GLN A 15 -29.16 -17.21 26.76
N ASP A 16 -28.36 -17.94 25.99
CA ASP A 16 -28.72 -18.45 24.67
C ASP A 16 -29.27 -17.35 23.73
N PRO A 17 -28.54 -16.23 23.54
CA PRO A 17 -29.02 -15.13 22.72
C PRO A 17 -28.99 -15.49 21.22
N ASP A 18 -29.82 -14.85 20.40
CA ASP A 18 -29.66 -14.87 18.94
C ASP A 18 -28.93 -13.62 18.42
N ILE A 19 -29.25 -12.46 19.03
CA ILE A 19 -28.75 -11.13 18.65
C ILE A 19 -28.17 -10.45 19.88
N ILE A 20 -26.96 -9.92 19.74
CA ILE A 20 -26.21 -9.25 20.81
C ILE A 20 -25.90 -7.82 20.37
N MET A 21 -26.33 -6.83 21.15
CA MET A 21 -25.96 -5.43 20.93
C MET A 21 -24.89 -5.02 21.95
N VAL A 22 -23.70 -4.73 21.45
CA VAL A 22 -22.59 -4.17 22.23
C VAL A 22 -22.58 -2.66 22.00
N GLY A 23 -22.87 -1.86 23.04
CA GLY A 23 -23.04 -0.41 22.90
C GLY A 23 -21.90 0.26 22.13
N GLU A 24 -20.66 0.01 22.52
CA GLU A 24 -19.46 0.53 21.85
C GLU A 24 -18.25 -0.39 22.11
N ILE A 25 -17.41 -0.60 21.11
CA ILE A 25 -16.11 -1.26 21.25
C ILE A 25 -15.05 -0.19 21.50
N ARG A 26 -14.42 -0.21 22.68
CA ARG A 26 -13.39 0.77 23.09
C ARG A 26 -12.00 0.19 23.27
N ASP A 27 -11.92 -1.13 23.48
CA ASP A 27 -10.72 -1.84 23.84
C ASP A 27 -10.67 -3.22 23.17
N LEU A 28 -9.47 -3.81 23.17
CA LEU A 28 -9.21 -5.12 22.57
C LEU A 28 -10.06 -6.23 23.21
N GLU A 29 -10.22 -6.23 24.55
CA GLU A 29 -11.00 -7.26 25.24
C GLU A 29 -12.45 -7.29 24.75
N THR A 30 -13.10 -6.13 24.67
CA THR A 30 -14.48 -6.01 24.19
C THR A 30 -14.58 -6.40 22.70
N ALA A 31 -13.60 -6.01 21.89
CA ALA A 31 -13.53 -6.37 20.47
C ALA A 31 -13.41 -7.88 20.25
N GLU A 32 -12.47 -8.54 20.95
CA GLU A 32 -12.27 -10.00 20.87
C GLU A 32 -13.53 -10.75 21.27
N MET A 33 -14.19 -10.30 22.33
CA MET A 33 -15.41 -10.91 22.82
C MET A 33 -16.57 -10.77 21.84
N ALA A 34 -16.76 -9.59 21.24
CA ALA A 34 -17.77 -9.36 20.21
C ALA A 34 -17.52 -10.24 18.98
N ILE A 35 -16.27 -10.32 18.51
CA ILE A 35 -15.88 -11.13 17.36
C ILE A 35 -16.05 -12.62 17.62
N ARG A 36 -15.62 -13.12 18.79
CA ARG A 36 -15.84 -14.53 19.17
C ARG A 36 -17.32 -14.86 19.23
N SER A 37 -18.14 -13.96 19.76
CA SER A 37 -19.60 -14.13 19.79
C SER A 37 -20.20 -14.20 18.38
N ALA A 38 -19.71 -13.36 17.47
CA ALA A 38 -20.13 -13.42 16.07
C ALA A 38 -19.71 -14.73 15.38
N LEU A 39 -18.48 -15.19 15.61
CA LEU A 39 -17.95 -16.44 15.06
C LEU A 39 -18.66 -17.69 15.61
N THR A 40 -19.27 -17.61 16.79
CA THR A 40 -20.10 -18.70 17.34
C THR A 40 -21.54 -18.70 16.81
N GLY A 41 -21.87 -17.82 15.86
CA GLY A 41 -23.14 -17.83 15.14
C GLY A 41 -24.14 -16.77 15.57
N HIS A 42 -23.76 -15.85 16.47
CA HIS A 42 -24.65 -14.77 16.92
C HIS A 42 -24.58 -13.56 15.99
N LEU A 43 -25.71 -12.86 15.79
CA LEU A 43 -25.68 -11.56 15.14
C LEU A 43 -25.23 -10.50 16.17
N VAL A 44 -24.04 -9.94 15.96
CA VAL A 44 -23.49 -8.90 16.85
C VAL A 44 -23.58 -7.53 16.20
N LEU A 45 -24.25 -6.59 16.88
CA LEU A 45 -24.32 -5.19 16.49
C LEU A 45 -23.46 -4.36 17.45
N SER A 46 -22.60 -3.50 16.93
CA SER A 46 -21.83 -2.59 17.77
C SER A 46 -21.53 -1.25 17.10
N THR A 47 -21.04 -0.32 17.90
CA THR A 47 -20.54 0.97 17.42
C THR A 47 -19.05 1.08 17.68
N LEU A 48 -18.37 1.81 16.80
CA LEU A 48 -16.94 2.09 16.89
C LEU A 48 -16.70 3.52 16.41
N HIS A 49 -15.74 4.21 17.03
CA HIS A 49 -15.28 5.50 16.56
C HIS A 49 -14.30 5.32 15.39
N ALA A 50 -14.83 5.49 14.19
CA ALA A 50 -14.08 5.53 12.93
C ALA A 50 -14.57 6.70 12.07
N ASN A 51 -13.71 7.15 11.15
CA ASN A 51 -14.04 8.26 10.25
C ASN A 51 -14.94 7.83 9.08
N ASP A 52 -14.88 6.57 8.67
CA ASP A 52 -15.58 6.03 7.51
C ASP A 52 -15.74 4.51 7.66
N ALA A 53 -16.41 3.87 6.70
CA ALA A 53 -16.76 2.45 6.83
C ALA A 53 -15.52 1.56 6.75
N VAL A 54 -14.57 1.89 5.86
CA VAL A 54 -13.28 1.19 5.72
C VAL A 54 -12.41 1.34 6.97
N GLY A 55 -12.38 2.54 7.54
CA GLY A 55 -11.66 2.87 8.76
C GLY A 55 -12.10 2.05 9.97
N THR A 56 -13.32 1.47 9.94
CA THR A 56 -13.79 0.52 10.97
C THR A 56 -12.95 -0.76 10.96
N VAL A 57 -12.62 -1.28 9.77
CA VAL A 57 -11.76 -2.47 9.59
C VAL A 57 -10.36 -2.18 10.13
N ILE A 58 -9.78 -1.06 9.69
CA ILE A 58 -8.44 -0.63 10.11
C ILE A 58 -8.39 -0.43 11.63
N ARG A 59 -9.44 0.16 12.22
CA ARG A 59 -9.49 0.43 13.65
C ARG A 59 -9.55 -0.85 14.49
N LEU A 60 -10.23 -1.90 14.02
CA LEU A 60 -10.23 -3.22 14.65
C LEU A 60 -8.84 -3.87 14.61
N ILE A 61 -8.16 -3.81 13.45
CA ILE A 61 -6.80 -4.33 13.30
C ILE A 61 -5.82 -3.58 14.21
N ASN A 62 -5.89 -2.25 14.23
CA ASN A 62 -5.05 -1.41 15.09
C ASN A 62 -5.30 -1.60 16.60
N MET A 63 -6.47 -2.13 16.99
CA MET A 63 -6.73 -2.53 18.37
C MET A 63 -6.05 -3.85 18.75
N GLY A 64 -5.55 -4.61 17.79
CA GLY A 64 -4.88 -5.91 17.99
C GLY A 64 -5.71 -7.12 17.54
N ILE A 65 -6.81 -6.91 16.83
CA ILE A 65 -7.56 -8.02 16.24
C ILE A 65 -6.87 -8.50 14.97
N GLU A 66 -6.64 -9.81 14.89
CA GLU A 66 -6.09 -10.45 13.70
C GLU A 66 -6.96 -10.16 12.44
N PRO A 67 -6.36 -9.72 11.31
CA PRO A 67 -7.11 -9.37 10.09
C PRO A 67 -8.04 -10.48 9.60
N PHE A 68 -7.63 -11.75 9.74
CA PHE A 68 -8.46 -12.90 9.40
C PHE A 68 -9.74 -12.99 10.25
N LEU A 69 -9.67 -12.66 11.54
CA LEU A 69 -10.84 -12.65 12.43
C LEU A 69 -11.79 -11.51 12.04
N VAL A 70 -11.27 -10.33 11.67
CA VAL A 70 -12.10 -9.24 11.17
C VAL A 70 -12.83 -9.66 9.88
N CYS A 71 -12.11 -10.23 8.92
CA CYS A 71 -12.68 -10.67 7.63
C CYS A 71 -13.74 -11.78 7.78
N SER A 72 -13.59 -12.66 8.78
CA SER A 72 -14.50 -13.79 8.99
C SER A 72 -15.72 -13.45 9.84
N SER A 73 -15.65 -12.43 10.68
CA SER A 73 -16.72 -12.03 11.60
C SER A 73 -17.50 -10.79 11.15
N LEU A 74 -16.84 -9.81 10.53
CA LEU A 74 -17.48 -8.58 10.09
C LEU A 74 -18.30 -8.84 8.83
N SER A 75 -19.59 -8.54 8.87
CA SER A 75 -20.47 -8.64 7.69
C SER A 75 -20.67 -7.29 7.00
N LEU A 76 -20.90 -6.24 7.78
CA LEU A 76 -21.23 -4.90 7.30
C LEU A 76 -20.66 -3.84 8.26
N ALA A 77 -19.95 -2.86 7.72
CA ALA A 77 -19.60 -1.63 8.42
C ALA A 77 -20.42 -0.47 7.86
N VAL A 78 -20.96 0.36 8.74
CA VAL A 78 -21.76 1.54 8.38
C VAL A 78 -21.17 2.76 9.04
N ALA A 79 -20.77 3.74 8.24
CA ALA A 79 -20.40 5.05 8.71
C ALA A 79 -21.53 6.04 8.40
N GLN A 80 -21.89 6.85 9.39
CA GLN A 80 -22.97 7.83 9.27
C GLN A 80 -22.50 9.23 9.67
N ARG A 81 -22.97 10.23 8.93
CA ARG A 81 -22.83 11.64 9.28
C ARG A 81 -24.18 12.33 9.20
N LEU A 82 -24.49 13.13 10.22
CA LEU A 82 -25.72 13.93 10.23
C LEU A 82 -25.44 15.31 9.65
N VAL A 83 -26.14 15.65 8.57
CA VAL A 83 -26.08 16.97 7.94
C VAL A 83 -27.38 17.73 8.13
N ARG A 84 -27.28 19.05 8.18
CA ARG A 84 -28.45 19.93 8.30
C ARG A 84 -29.23 19.97 7.00
N VAL A 85 -30.55 19.90 7.07
CA VAL A 85 -31.43 19.98 5.89
C VAL A 85 -31.86 21.43 5.67
N VAL A 86 -31.79 21.90 4.42
CA VAL A 86 -32.25 23.24 4.04
C VAL A 86 -33.73 23.41 4.42
N CYS A 87 -34.06 24.53 5.07
CA CYS A 87 -35.41 24.76 5.55
C CYS A 87 -36.41 24.83 4.37
N PRO A 88 -37.47 24.01 4.34
CA PRO A 88 -38.41 23.98 3.22
C PRO A 88 -39.23 25.27 3.07
N SER A 89 -39.34 26.07 4.13
CA SER A 89 -40.13 27.32 4.14
C SER A 89 -39.35 28.54 3.64
N CYS A 90 -38.02 28.50 3.59
CA CYS A 90 -37.19 29.61 3.11
C CYS A 90 -36.09 29.15 2.15
N ARG A 91 -36.28 28.00 1.50
CA ARG A 91 -35.37 27.52 0.45
C ARG A 91 -35.52 28.40 -0.80
N GLU A 92 -34.38 28.79 -1.37
CA GLU A 92 -34.32 29.47 -2.65
C GLU A 92 -33.26 28.79 -3.55
N PRO A 93 -33.43 28.79 -4.88
CA PRO A 93 -32.40 28.37 -5.80
C PRO A 93 -31.13 29.21 -5.60
N PHE A 94 -29.98 28.57 -5.71
CA PHE A 94 -28.67 29.20 -5.58
C PHE A 94 -27.74 28.63 -6.63
N VAL A 95 -26.88 29.48 -7.21
CA VAL A 95 -25.82 29.04 -8.12
C VAL A 95 -24.51 29.02 -7.34
N PRO A 96 -23.92 27.84 -7.08
CA PRO A 96 -22.64 27.74 -6.39
C PRO A 96 -21.50 28.33 -7.21
N SER A 97 -20.51 28.90 -6.53
CA SER A 97 -19.27 29.33 -7.20
C SER A 97 -18.49 28.12 -7.71
N GLN A 98 -17.70 28.32 -8.76
CA GLN A 98 -16.84 27.26 -9.31
C GLN A 98 -15.83 26.74 -8.27
N GLU A 99 -15.33 27.62 -7.41
CA GLU A 99 -14.45 27.25 -6.29
C GLU A 99 -15.13 26.28 -5.31
N LEU A 100 -16.41 26.52 -4.99
CA LEU A 100 -17.18 25.65 -4.10
C LEU A 100 -17.43 24.28 -4.76
N LEU A 101 -17.79 24.26 -6.04
CA LEU A 101 -17.96 23.01 -6.80
C LEU A 101 -16.66 22.21 -6.86
N ALA A 102 -15.55 22.87 -7.19
CA ALA A 102 -14.23 22.25 -7.23
C ALA A 102 -13.82 21.69 -5.86
N SER A 103 -14.08 22.41 -4.77
CA SER A 103 -13.78 21.93 -3.41
C SER A 103 -14.58 20.69 -3.00
N LEU A 104 -15.75 20.47 -3.61
CA LEU A 104 -16.58 19.29 -3.42
C LEU A 104 -16.24 18.16 -4.41
N GLY A 105 -15.27 18.37 -5.31
CA GLY A 105 -14.93 17.42 -6.36
C GLY A 105 -16.02 17.29 -7.44
N LEU A 106 -16.98 18.21 -7.49
CA LEU A 106 -18.05 18.19 -8.47
C LEU A 106 -17.59 18.91 -9.74
N ARG A 107 -17.56 18.18 -10.85
CA ARG A 107 -17.36 18.76 -12.20
C ARG A 107 -18.74 19.05 -12.79
N PRO A 108 -19.07 20.32 -13.10
CA PRO A 108 -20.39 20.70 -13.61
C PRO A 108 -20.76 20.11 -14.99
N ASP A 109 -19.85 19.34 -15.59
CA ASP A 109 -19.90 18.88 -16.97
C ASP A 109 -20.57 17.49 -17.14
N GLU A 110 -20.70 16.70 -16.06
CA GLU A 110 -21.00 15.25 -16.16
C GLU A 110 -22.45 14.81 -15.85
N GLY A 111 -23.41 15.72 -15.62
CA GLY A 111 -24.79 15.24 -15.42
C GLY A 111 -25.84 16.27 -15.07
N GLY A 112 -26.49 16.83 -16.09
CA GLY A 112 -27.75 17.57 -15.98
C GLY A 112 -27.68 18.89 -15.21
N GLU A 113 -28.74 19.70 -15.31
CA GLU A 113 -28.89 20.90 -14.49
C GLU A 113 -29.10 20.51 -13.01
N VAL A 114 -28.01 20.42 -12.24
CA VAL A 114 -28.10 20.21 -10.80
C VAL A 114 -28.59 21.51 -10.13
N LEU A 115 -29.82 21.50 -9.63
CA LEU A 115 -30.42 22.62 -8.90
C LEU A 115 -29.97 22.62 -7.44
N PHE A 116 -29.21 23.64 -7.06
CA PHE A 116 -28.80 23.84 -5.66
C PHE A 116 -29.80 24.75 -4.94
N TYR A 117 -30.00 24.49 -3.65
CA TYR A 117 -30.84 25.30 -2.78
C TYR A 117 -30.06 25.77 -1.56
N ARG A 118 -30.38 26.98 -1.10
CA ARG A 118 -29.94 27.51 0.20
C ARG A 118 -31.12 28.05 0.98
N GLY A 119 -31.00 28.12 2.31
CA GLY A 119 -32.02 28.72 3.16
C GLY A 119 -31.67 30.16 3.52
N THR A 120 -32.56 31.11 3.21
CA THR A 120 -32.35 32.54 3.54
C THR A 120 -32.55 32.87 5.02
N GLY A 121 -33.25 32.01 5.75
CA GLY A 121 -33.62 32.23 7.15
C GLY A 121 -35.06 32.74 7.30
N CYS A 122 -35.80 32.14 8.22
CA CYS A 122 -37.17 32.55 8.54
C CYS A 122 -37.51 32.18 9.99
N ARG A 123 -38.69 32.60 10.46
CA ARG A 123 -39.19 32.29 11.81
C ARG A 123 -39.21 30.79 12.12
N ARG A 124 -39.54 29.93 11.14
CA ARG A 124 -39.62 28.48 11.33
C ARG A 124 -38.26 27.85 11.65
N CYS A 125 -37.20 28.27 10.95
CA CYS A 125 -35.84 27.78 11.18
C CYS A 125 -35.04 28.66 12.17
N LYS A 126 -35.69 29.61 12.85
CA LYS A 126 -35.05 30.58 13.75
C LYS A 126 -33.90 31.32 13.06
N ASN A 127 -34.12 31.75 11.81
CA ASN A 127 -33.15 32.44 10.96
C ASN A 127 -31.83 31.69 10.69
N THR A 128 -31.79 30.36 10.87
CA THR A 128 -30.59 29.56 10.57
C THR A 128 -30.47 29.14 9.11
N GLY A 129 -31.60 29.14 8.37
CA GLY A 129 -31.69 28.58 7.02
C GLY A 129 -31.86 27.05 6.97
N TYR A 130 -31.81 26.35 8.12
CA TYR A 130 -31.90 24.89 8.20
C TYR A 130 -33.00 24.42 9.14
N TYR A 131 -33.66 23.31 8.82
CA TYR A 131 -34.69 22.72 9.68
C TYR A 131 -34.65 21.19 9.61
N GLY A 132 -34.22 20.57 10.71
CA GLY A 132 -34.00 19.12 10.79
C GLY A 132 -32.59 18.71 10.34
N ARG A 133 -32.35 17.39 10.39
CA ARG A 133 -31.11 16.75 9.96
C ARG A 133 -31.45 15.51 9.13
N THR A 134 -30.58 15.16 8.21
CA THR A 134 -30.62 13.89 7.48
C THR A 134 -29.28 13.19 7.62
N ALA A 135 -29.26 11.87 7.45
CA ALA A 135 -28.04 11.08 7.47
C ALA A 135 -27.49 10.95 6.05
N ILE A 136 -26.18 11.11 5.92
CA ILE A 136 -25.40 10.59 4.81
C ILE A 136 -24.77 9.30 5.34
N ILE A 137 -25.01 8.19 4.64
CA ILE A 137 -24.62 6.85 5.06
C ILE A 137 -23.66 6.28 4.03
N GLU A 138 -22.54 5.78 4.53
CA GLU A 138 -21.56 5.00 3.78
C GLU A 138 -21.62 3.57 4.31
N MET A 139 -21.69 2.59 3.40
CA MET A 139 -21.84 1.18 3.73
C MET A 139 -20.73 0.38 3.06
N LEU A 140 -20.03 -0.42 3.84
CA LEU A 140 -19.02 -1.37 3.37
C LEU A 140 -19.48 -2.79 3.73
N GLU A 141 -19.86 -3.55 2.71
CA GLU A 141 -20.14 -4.99 2.85
C GLU A 141 -18.84 -5.79 2.73
N MET A 142 -18.61 -6.73 3.66
CA MET A 142 -17.39 -7.55 3.69
C MET A 142 -17.43 -8.69 2.66
N ARG A 143 -17.38 -8.31 1.38
CA ARG A 143 -17.33 -9.23 0.23
C ARG A 143 -15.94 -9.84 0.06
N GLN A 144 -15.84 -10.87 -0.78
CA GLN A 144 -14.60 -11.62 -0.98
C GLN A 144 -13.45 -10.72 -1.44
N GLU A 145 -13.73 -9.76 -2.34
CA GLU A 145 -12.72 -8.83 -2.88
C GLU A 145 -12.15 -7.93 -1.77
N ILE A 146 -13.01 -7.44 -0.87
CA ILE A 146 -12.58 -6.64 0.29
C ILE A 146 -11.76 -7.50 1.26
N ARG A 147 -12.17 -8.75 1.51
CA ARG A 147 -11.40 -9.68 2.34
C ARG A 147 -10.01 -9.92 1.77
N ASP A 148 -9.90 -10.12 0.47
CA ASP A 148 -8.62 -10.37 -0.20
C ASP A 148 -7.68 -9.16 -0.11
N LEU A 149 -8.24 -7.94 -0.20
CA LEU A 149 -7.51 -6.69 0.02
C LEU A 149 -7.03 -6.54 1.47
N VAL A 150 -7.90 -6.79 2.45
CA VAL A 150 -7.57 -6.70 3.88
C VAL A 150 -6.50 -7.73 4.27
N LEU A 151 -6.54 -8.92 3.67
CA LEU A 151 -5.55 -9.98 3.87
C LEU A 151 -4.26 -9.78 3.06
N GLY A 152 -4.17 -8.73 2.23
CA GLY A 152 -3.01 -8.46 1.40
C GLY A 152 -2.68 -9.58 0.42
N ARG A 153 -3.66 -10.39 -0.01
CA ARG A 153 -3.40 -11.60 -0.81
C ARG A 153 -2.64 -11.32 -2.09
N ALA A 154 -3.04 -10.27 -2.81
CA ALA A 154 -2.39 -9.87 -4.06
C ALA A 154 -0.90 -9.55 -3.86
N LEU A 155 -0.55 -8.84 -2.79
CA LEU A 155 0.83 -8.54 -2.45
C LEU A 155 1.62 -9.81 -2.10
N LEU A 156 1.06 -10.66 -1.24
CA LEU A 156 1.73 -11.90 -0.84
C LEU A 156 1.93 -12.87 -2.02
N GLU A 157 0.98 -12.91 -2.95
CA GLU A 157 1.06 -13.70 -4.18
C GLU A 157 2.11 -13.12 -5.14
N ALA A 158 2.15 -11.79 -5.30
CA ALA A 158 3.19 -11.11 -6.07
C ALA A 158 4.60 -11.38 -5.51
N LEU A 159 4.78 -11.28 -4.19
CA LEU A 159 6.06 -11.62 -3.54
C LEU A 159 6.45 -13.08 -3.79
N ARG A 160 5.49 -14.00 -3.72
CA ARG A 160 5.73 -15.42 -3.97
C ARG A 160 6.11 -15.70 -5.42
N LEU A 161 5.51 -14.99 -6.36
CA LEU A 161 5.89 -15.08 -7.77
C LEU A 161 7.32 -14.57 -7.97
N VAL A 162 7.64 -13.40 -7.41
CA VAL A 162 8.99 -12.80 -7.47
C VAL A 162 10.04 -13.73 -6.86
N SER A 163 9.74 -14.41 -5.75
CA SER A 163 10.68 -15.35 -5.13
C SER A 163 11.04 -16.49 -6.10
N GLN A 164 10.05 -17.03 -6.81
CA GLN A 164 10.20 -18.13 -7.78
C GLN A 164 10.90 -17.68 -9.06
N THR A 165 10.75 -16.43 -9.48
CA THR A 165 11.37 -15.91 -10.71
C THR A 165 12.75 -15.28 -10.50
N SER A 166 13.14 -14.98 -9.26
CA SER A 166 14.41 -14.29 -8.95
C SER A 166 15.68 -15.05 -9.37
N GLY A 167 15.61 -16.38 -9.50
CA GLY A 167 16.75 -17.24 -9.84
C GLY A 167 17.85 -17.31 -8.76
N ASN A 168 17.68 -16.64 -7.61
CA ASN A 168 18.64 -16.61 -6.51
C ASN A 168 18.03 -17.24 -5.25
N ARG A 169 18.58 -18.38 -4.81
CA ARG A 169 18.06 -19.15 -3.66
C ARG A 169 18.10 -18.38 -2.33
N VAL A 170 19.01 -17.42 -2.17
CA VAL A 170 19.10 -16.59 -0.96
C VAL A 170 17.95 -15.59 -0.94
N VAL A 171 17.71 -14.91 -2.07
CA VAL A 171 16.59 -13.97 -2.23
C VAL A 171 15.25 -14.70 -2.13
N GLU A 172 15.13 -15.87 -2.77
CA GLU A 172 13.93 -16.70 -2.68
C GLU A 172 13.58 -17.02 -1.23
N ARG A 173 14.56 -17.51 -0.45
CA ARG A 173 14.35 -17.85 0.97
C ARG A 173 13.98 -16.63 1.81
N ALA A 174 14.67 -15.51 1.61
CA ALA A 174 14.39 -14.28 2.33
C ALA A 174 12.97 -13.78 2.06
N ILE A 175 12.53 -13.76 0.79
CA ILE A 175 11.16 -13.36 0.45
C ILE A 175 10.13 -14.31 1.06
N LEU A 176 10.36 -15.63 1.03
CA LEU A 176 9.45 -16.60 1.65
C LEU A 176 9.33 -16.41 3.17
N ASN A 177 10.44 -16.19 3.87
CA ASN A 177 10.43 -15.87 5.30
C ASN A 177 9.69 -14.55 5.57
N SER A 178 9.94 -13.52 4.77
CA SER A 178 9.24 -12.23 4.89
C SER A 178 7.73 -12.37 4.66
N ILE A 179 7.29 -13.21 3.70
CA ILE A 179 5.86 -13.51 3.49
C ILE A 179 5.23 -14.08 4.77
N ASP A 180 5.91 -15.01 5.45
CA ASP A 180 5.39 -15.60 6.68
C ASP A 180 5.38 -14.58 7.83
N ALA A 181 6.36 -13.67 7.91
CA ALA A 181 6.37 -12.57 8.88
C ALA A 181 5.23 -11.56 8.63
N ILE A 182 4.99 -11.18 7.37
CA ILE A 182 3.91 -10.26 6.98
C ILE A 182 2.54 -10.87 7.30
N ARG A 183 2.36 -12.18 7.06
CA ARG A 183 1.14 -12.90 7.44
C ARG A 183 0.85 -12.87 8.94
N ASN A 184 1.89 -12.79 9.76
CA ASN A 184 1.79 -12.67 11.21
C ASN A 184 1.70 -11.20 11.69
N GLY A 185 1.48 -10.25 10.78
CA GLY A 185 1.23 -8.85 11.10
C GLY A 185 2.48 -7.96 11.15
N SER A 186 3.65 -8.43 10.72
CA SER A 186 4.84 -7.57 10.59
C SER A 186 4.71 -6.65 9.37
N SER A 187 5.26 -5.43 9.43
CA SER A 187 5.37 -4.56 8.26
C SER A 187 6.27 -5.19 7.19
N ILE A 188 6.09 -4.82 5.93
CA ILE A 188 6.96 -5.28 4.83
C ILE A 188 8.38 -4.79 5.08
N ALA A 189 8.54 -3.51 5.47
CA ALA A 189 9.84 -2.92 5.75
C ALA A 189 10.62 -3.67 6.84
N ASP A 190 9.97 -3.98 7.96
CA ASP A 190 10.63 -4.70 9.07
C ASP A 190 10.92 -6.15 8.69
N SER A 191 10.01 -6.79 7.97
CA SER A 191 10.18 -8.17 7.48
C SER A 191 11.36 -8.29 6.52
N PHE A 192 11.59 -7.28 5.66
CA PHE A 192 12.72 -7.24 4.74
C PHE A 192 14.01 -6.86 5.46
N ARG A 193 13.94 -5.93 6.42
CA ARG A 193 15.11 -5.52 7.23
C ARG A 193 15.67 -6.69 8.05
N ALA A 194 14.82 -7.55 8.58
CA ALA A 194 15.22 -8.72 9.37
C ALA A 194 16.09 -9.72 8.59
N GLU A 195 15.92 -9.82 7.27
CA GLU A 195 16.70 -10.74 6.43
C GLU A 195 18.12 -10.22 6.16
N GLY A 196 18.35 -8.91 6.25
CA GLY A 196 19.68 -8.30 6.11
C GLY A 196 20.31 -8.37 4.72
N ILE A 197 19.56 -8.82 3.71
CA ILE A 197 20.06 -8.95 2.32
C ILE A 197 19.58 -7.81 1.40
N PHE A 198 18.51 -7.11 1.79
CA PHE A 198 17.93 -6.06 0.97
C PHE A 198 18.63 -4.72 1.25
N PRO A 199 18.91 -3.91 0.22
CA PRO A 199 19.58 -2.63 0.43
C PRO A 199 18.71 -1.67 1.25
N GLU A 200 19.35 -0.87 2.10
CA GLU A 200 18.65 0.05 3.01
C GLU A 200 17.79 1.08 2.26
N THR A 201 18.22 1.51 1.07
CA THR A 201 17.45 2.43 0.21
C THR A 201 16.08 1.85 -0.17
N LEU A 202 16.00 0.56 -0.47
CA LEU A 202 14.74 -0.11 -0.78
C LEU A 202 13.86 -0.20 0.46
N ILE A 203 14.45 -0.57 1.61
CA ILE A 203 13.72 -0.69 2.88
C ILE A 203 13.11 0.67 3.28
N GLN A 204 13.86 1.78 3.12
CA GLN A 204 13.37 3.13 3.45
C GLN A 204 12.23 3.58 2.53
N LEU A 205 12.27 3.22 1.24
CA LEU A 205 11.17 3.49 0.31
C LEU A 205 9.92 2.70 0.68
N ILE A 206 10.08 1.41 1.02
CA ILE A 206 8.98 0.57 1.50
C ILE A 206 8.38 1.16 2.78
N TYR A 207 9.21 1.45 3.78
CA TYR A 207 8.76 2.04 5.06
C TYR A 207 7.97 3.34 4.84
N SER A 208 8.52 4.27 4.05
CA SER A 208 7.85 5.54 3.75
C SER A 208 6.54 5.34 2.98
N GLY A 209 6.51 4.36 2.06
CA GLY A 209 5.32 4.02 1.29
C GLY A 209 4.24 3.33 2.12
N GLU A 210 4.61 2.47 3.05
CA GLU A 210 3.70 1.82 3.99
C GLU A 210 3.06 2.83 4.94
N GLU A 211 3.86 3.69 5.59
CA GLU A 211 3.37 4.71 6.51
C GLU A 211 2.45 5.74 5.82
N ALA A 212 2.76 6.11 4.58
CA ALA A 212 1.98 7.09 3.81
C ALA A 212 0.80 6.48 3.03
N GLY A 213 0.67 5.14 2.98
CA GLY A 213 -0.32 4.46 2.13
C GLY A 213 -0.06 4.60 0.63
N GLU A 214 1.18 4.89 0.22
CA GLU A 214 1.60 5.12 -1.17
C GLU A 214 2.65 4.09 -1.63
N LEU A 215 2.55 2.84 -1.14
CA LEU A 215 3.52 1.78 -1.37
C LEU A 215 3.78 1.54 -2.87
N GLU A 216 2.74 1.50 -3.71
CA GLU A 216 2.86 1.35 -5.16
C GLU A 216 3.78 2.42 -5.77
N ARG A 217 3.56 3.69 -5.40
CA ARG A 217 4.35 4.83 -5.90
C ARG A 217 5.81 4.73 -5.46
N MET A 218 6.06 4.34 -4.21
CA MET A 218 7.43 4.21 -3.69
C MET A 218 8.16 3.02 -4.30
N LEU A 219 7.48 1.88 -4.50
CA LEU A 219 8.04 0.71 -5.17
C LEU A 219 8.40 1.01 -6.64
N ASN A 220 7.52 1.72 -7.37
CA ASN A 220 7.82 2.16 -8.74
C ASN A 220 9.05 3.07 -8.79
N LYS A 221 9.16 4.05 -7.88
CA LYS A 221 10.38 4.88 -7.75
C LYS A 221 11.63 4.06 -7.45
N GLY A 222 11.50 3.03 -6.61
CA GLY A 222 12.58 2.11 -6.31
C GLY A 222 13.03 1.32 -7.54
N ALA A 223 12.07 0.82 -8.32
CA ALA A 223 12.33 0.13 -9.58
C ALA A 223 13.06 1.03 -10.57
N ASP A 224 12.56 2.26 -10.82
CA ASP A 224 13.19 3.25 -11.70
C ASP A 224 14.64 3.54 -11.26
N PHE A 225 14.86 3.67 -9.95
CA PHE A 225 16.19 3.93 -9.40
C PHE A 225 17.18 2.78 -9.64
N TYR A 226 16.75 1.53 -9.43
CA TYR A 226 17.62 0.38 -9.68
C TYR A 226 17.85 0.14 -11.18
N GLU A 227 16.84 0.37 -12.02
CA GLU A 227 16.99 0.28 -13.47
C GLU A 227 18.05 1.27 -13.98
N GLN A 228 18.02 2.52 -13.48
CA GLN A 228 19.05 3.51 -13.78
C GLN A 228 20.45 3.10 -13.28
N GLN A 229 20.56 2.47 -12.10
CA GLN A 229 21.86 1.97 -11.62
C GLN A 229 22.41 0.83 -12.49
N VAL A 230 21.55 -0.09 -12.92
CA VAL A 230 21.94 -1.21 -13.78
C VAL A 230 22.37 -0.68 -15.15
N GLU A 231 21.64 0.28 -15.72
CA GLU A 231 21.98 0.90 -17.00
C GLU A 231 23.30 1.69 -16.91
N ALA A 232 23.50 2.49 -15.87
CA ALA A 232 24.75 3.22 -15.63
C ALA A 232 25.94 2.26 -15.46
N SER A 233 25.75 1.18 -14.70
CA SER A 233 26.80 0.17 -14.47
C SER A 233 27.16 -0.55 -15.77
N THR A 234 26.16 -0.95 -16.55
CA THR A 234 26.35 -1.62 -17.85
C THR A 234 27.07 -0.69 -18.84
N THR A 235 26.64 0.57 -18.92
CA THR A 235 27.27 1.58 -19.78
C THR A 235 28.73 1.81 -19.42
N THR A 236 29.02 1.91 -18.12
CA THR A 236 30.39 2.08 -17.60
C THR A 236 31.27 0.86 -17.90
N LEU A 237 30.73 -0.35 -17.79
CA LEU A 237 31.45 -1.56 -18.15
C LEU A 237 31.79 -1.58 -19.64
N THR A 238 30.83 -1.25 -20.52
CA THR A 238 31.08 -1.19 -21.97
C THR A 238 32.09 -0.11 -22.35
N SER A 239 32.04 1.08 -21.74
CA SER A 239 32.96 2.18 -22.06
C SER A 239 34.40 1.92 -21.61
N VAL A 240 34.62 1.08 -20.60
CA VAL A 240 35.95 0.64 -20.16
C VAL A 240 36.46 -0.53 -21.01
N LEU A 241 35.57 -1.43 -21.43
CA LEU A 241 35.95 -2.61 -22.23
C LEU A 241 36.50 -2.25 -23.61
N GLU A 242 35.92 -1.27 -24.31
CA GLU A 242 36.37 -0.84 -25.65
C GLU A 242 37.85 -0.41 -25.70
N PRO A 243 38.32 0.58 -24.92
CA PRO A 243 39.72 1.01 -24.96
C PRO A 243 40.67 -0.10 -24.52
N LEU A 244 40.26 -0.95 -23.58
CA LEU A 244 41.04 -2.10 -23.16
C LEU A 244 41.22 -3.12 -24.30
N LEU A 245 40.16 -3.40 -25.06
CA LEU A 245 40.23 -4.23 -26.27
C LEU A 245 41.11 -3.59 -27.35
N ILE A 246 41.02 -2.28 -27.58
CA ILE A 246 41.87 -1.57 -28.55
C ILE A 246 43.35 -1.68 -28.18
N ILE A 247 43.69 -1.48 -26.91
CA ILE A 247 45.06 -1.60 -26.41
C ILE A 247 45.56 -3.05 -26.54
N LEU A 248 44.73 -4.04 -26.18
CA LEU A 248 45.06 -5.46 -26.28
C LEU A 248 45.33 -5.87 -27.74
N VAL A 249 44.40 -5.55 -28.65
CA VAL A 249 44.52 -5.87 -30.08
C VAL A 249 45.70 -5.12 -30.70
N GLY A 250 45.86 -3.84 -30.40
CA GLY A 250 46.97 -3.02 -30.87
C GLY A 250 48.33 -3.58 -30.42
N GLY A 251 48.44 -3.99 -29.15
CA GLY A 251 49.63 -4.64 -28.61
C GLY A 251 49.94 -5.97 -29.29
N LEU A 252 48.93 -6.81 -29.50
CA LEU A 252 49.08 -8.10 -30.16
C LEU A 252 49.56 -7.94 -31.62
N VAL A 253 48.97 -7.01 -32.36
CA VAL A 253 49.41 -6.66 -33.73
C VAL A 253 50.83 -6.09 -33.73
N GLY A 254 51.15 -5.23 -32.77
CA GLY A 254 52.51 -4.68 -32.60
C GLY A 254 53.57 -5.76 -32.39
N ILE A 255 53.28 -6.75 -31.53
CA ILE A 255 54.18 -7.90 -31.30
C ILE A 255 54.36 -8.72 -32.59
N ILE A 256 53.28 -9.01 -33.31
CA ILE A 256 53.34 -9.75 -34.58
C ILE A 256 54.22 -9.02 -35.60
N LEU A 257 54.07 -7.71 -35.73
CA LEU A 257 54.88 -6.90 -36.64
C LEU A 257 56.36 -6.93 -36.25
N ILE A 258 56.67 -6.79 -34.96
CA ILE A 258 58.06 -6.87 -34.47
C ILE A 258 58.66 -8.23 -34.80
N CYS A 259 57.94 -9.33 -34.50
CA CYS A 259 58.37 -10.69 -34.82
C CYS A 259 58.62 -10.89 -36.33
N LEU A 260 57.80 -10.28 -37.19
CA LEU A 260 57.98 -10.34 -38.64
C LEU A 260 59.19 -9.54 -39.15
N PHE A 261 59.45 -8.35 -38.58
CA PHE A 261 60.53 -7.47 -39.08
C PHE A 261 61.91 -7.79 -38.50
N LEU A 262 62.01 -8.32 -37.29
CA LEU A 262 63.29 -8.60 -36.63
C LEU A 262 64.25 -9.49 -37.44
N PRO A 263 63.80 -10.60 -38.07
CA PRO A 263 64.65 -11.43 -38.92
C PRO A 263 65.17 -10.69 -40.15
N ILE A 264 64.36 -9.79 -40.75
CA ILE A 264 64.73 -8.99 -41.91
C ILE A 264 65.90 -8.06 -41.56
N PHE A 265 65.82 -7.38 -40.41
CA PHE A 265 66.91 -6.53 -39.93
C PHE A 265 68.18 -7.33 -39.60
N ASN A 266 68.04 -8.52 -39.03
CA ASN A 266 69.18 -9.40 -38.76
C ASN A 266 69.85 -9.88 -40.05
N LEU A 267 69.06 -10.19 -41.10
CA LEU A 267 69.59 -10.54 -42.42
C LEU A 267 70.34 -9.36 -43.07
N GLY A 268 69.78 -8.16 -42.99
CA GLY A 268 70.42 -6.94 -43.50
C GLY A 268 71.75 -6.61 -42.82
N LYS A 269 71.84 -6.87 -41.50
CA LYS A 269 73.12 -6.77 -40.77
C LYS A 269 74.11 -7.85 -41.17
N ALA A 270 73.67 -9.09 -41.39
CA ALA A 270 74.53 -10.17 -41.86
C ALA A 270 75.12 -9.89 -43.26
N ILE A 271 74.33 -9.31 -44.16
CA ILE A 271 74.78 -8.94 -45.52
C ILE A 271 75.73 -7.73 -45.49
N ARG A 272 75.52 -6.75 -44.59
CA ARG A 272 76.46 -5.62 -44.41
C ARG A 272 77.75 -5.97 -43.68
N GLY A 273 77.72 -6.97 -42.78
CA GLY A 273 78.91 -7.45 -42.05
C GLY A 273 79.84 -8.34 -42.87
N GLY A 274 79.39 -8.86 -44.02
CA GLY A 274 80.17 -9.72 -44.92
C GLY A 274 81.02 -8.98 -45.97
N ARG A 275 81.15 -7.66 -45.89
CA ARG A 275 82.12 -6.86 -46.68
C ARG A 275 83.27 -6.41 -45.78
N MET A 276 84.22 -7.31 -45.54
CA MET A 276 85.63 -7.00 -45.28
C MET A 276 86.45 -7.70 -46.34
#